data_AF-A0A1Q9V4C4-F1
#
_entry.id   AF-A0A1Q9V4C4-F1
#
_cell.length_a   1.000
_cell.length_b   1.000
_cell.length_c   1.000
_cell.angle_alpha   90.00
_cell.angle_beta   90.00
_cell.angle_gamma   90.00
#
_symmetry.space_group_name_H-M   'P 1'
#
loop_
_entity.id
_entity.type
_entity.pdbx_description
1 polymer ?
#
loop_
_entity_poly.entity_id
_entity_poly.type
_entity_poly.pdbx_seq_one_letter_code
_entity_poly.pdbx_strand_id
1 'polypeptide(L)'
;MKSGWGSEAGGGHAEGTSALLAGLADSLDRSATALASPALLQESELGDVLGALDRVAARTHALLVAVAREGLARGLHQEAGFSEVDWVRLVCPGLASRTAIEIAMVARAAQQRVHVPLADASRTGRCRCTGRRRSCGR
;
A
#
# COMPACT_ATOMS: atom_id res chain seq x y z
N MET A 1 22.91 18.94 38.82
CA MET A 1 23.52 18.81 37.47
C MET A 1 22.80 17.69 36.73
N LYS A 2 22.34 18.02 35.52
CA LYS A 2 21.49 17.30 34.54
C LYS A 2 21.40 15.77 34.66
N SER A 3 20.20 15.28 34.99
CA SER A 3 19.73 13.94 34.62
C SER A 3 19.41 13.94 33.12
N GLY A 4 20.20 13.21 32.34
CA GLY A 4 19.97 13.01 30.91
C GLY A 4 18.72 12.17 30.70
N TRP A 5 17.71 12.75 30.05
CA TRP A 5 16.58 11.99 29.54
C TRP A 5 17.00 11.29 28.26
N GLY A 6 17.02 9.96 28.31
CA GLY A 6 17.07 9.10 27.13
C GLY A 6 15.84 9.38 26.27
N SER A 7 16.08 9.72 25.01
CA SER A 7 15.04 9.87 24.00
C SER A 7 14.97 8.58 23.18
N GLU A 8 14.35 7.56 23.76
CA GLU A 8 13.94 6.33 23.07
C GLU A 8 12.46 6.44 22.71
N ALA A 9 12.10 7.28 21.72
CA ALA A 9 10.70 7.51 21.35
C ALA A 9 10.35 7.15 19.89
N GLY A 10 11.28 6.55 19.14
CA GLY A 10 11.05 6.16 17.74
C GLY A 10 10.72 4.68 17.50
N GLY A 11 11.16 3.77 18.38
CA GLY A 11 11.12 2.32 18.13
C GLY A 11 9.72 1.69 18.25
N GLY A 12 8.97 2.04 19.31
CA GLY A 12 7.72 1.36 19.64
C GLY A 12 6.58 1.54 18.63
N HIS A 13 6.53 2.66 17.90
CA HIS A 13 5.45 2.91 16.92
C HIS A 13 5.66 2.14 15.60
N ALA A 14 6.92 2.03 15.14
CA ALA A 14 7.27 1.25 13.96
C ALA A 14 7.15 -0.25 14.24
N GLU A 15 7.59 -0.70 15.41
CA GLU A 15 7.44 -2.09 15.86
C GLU A 15 5.96 -2.48 16.00
N GLY A 16 5.14 -1.61 16.58
CA GLY A 16 3.69 -1.79 16.64
C GLY A 16 3.02 -1.85 15.26
N THR A 17 3.46 -1.01 14.31
CA THR A 17 2.91 -1.01 12.94
C THR A 17 3.25 -2.31 12.19
N SER A 18 4.49 -2.80 12.34
CA SER A 18 4.90 -4.08 11.76
C SER A 18 4.10 -5.26 12.34
N ALA A 19 3.91 -5.29 13.67
CA ALA A 19 3.09 -6.31 14.32
C ALA A 19 1.62 -6.29 13.85
N LEU A 20 1.04 -5.10 13.65
CA LEU A 20 -0.33 -4.97 13.11
C LEU A 20 -0.44 -5.50 11.68
N LEU A 21 0.55 -5.20 10.82
CA LEU A 21 0.59 -5.72 9.45
C LEU A 21 0.79 -7.23 9.41
N ALA A 22 1.58 -7.79 10.33
CA ALA A 22 1.73 -9.24 10.47
C ALA A 22 0.40 -9.92 10.88
N GLY A 23 -0.34 -9.33 11.83
CA GLY A 23 -1.67 -9.83 12.21
C GLY A 23 -2.70 -9.75 11.09
N LEU A 24 -2.62 -8.73 10.23
CA LEU A 24 -3.45 -8.63 9.02
C LEU A 24 -3.10 -9.73 8.01
N ALA A 25 -1.81 -9.99 7.78
CA ALA A 25 -1.35 -11.05 6.88
C ALA A 25 -1.85 -12.42 7.35
N ASP A 26 -1.69 -12.75 8.63
CA ASP A 26 -2.23 -13.99 9.23
C ASP A 26 -3.77 -14.10 9.04
N SER A 27 -4.49 -12.99 9.23
CA SER A 27 -5.94 -12.97 9.04
C SER A 27 -6.34 -13.22 7.57
N LEU A 28 -5.57 -12.70 6.62
CA LEU A 28 -5.77 -12.96 5.20
C LEU A 28 -5.48 -14.42 4.84
N ASP A 29 -4.41 -15.01 5.38
CA ASP A 29 -4.06 -16.41 5.14
C ASP A 29 -5.13 -17.37 5.70
N ARG A 30 -5.65 -17.08 6.91
CA ARG A 30 -6.79 -17.80 7.47
C ARG A 30 -8.05 -17.66 6.61
N SER A 31 -8.29 -16.48 6.04
CA SER A 31 -9.42 -16.24 5.15
C SER A 31 -9.27 -16.99 3.82
N ALA A 32 -8.07 -17.01 3.24
CA ALA A 32 -7.76 -17.76 2.04
C ALA A 32 -7.97 -19.27 2.26
N THR A 33 -7.53 -19.79 3.41
CA THR A 33 -7.75 -21.19 3.80
C THR A 33 -9.24 -21.51 3.95
N ALA A 34 -10.03 -20.62 4.56
CA ALA A 34 -11.47 -20.78 4.70
C ALA A 34 -12.20 -20.80 3.35
N LEU A 35 -11.79 -19.93 2.41
CA LEU A 35 -12.35 -19.83 1.05
C LEU A 35 -11.87 -20.94 0.10
N ALA A 36 -10.74 -21.58 0.38
CA ALA A 36 -10.24 -22.71 -0.40
C ALA A 36 -11.09 -23.98 -0.20
N SER A 37 -11.80 -24.06 0.93
CA SER A 37 -12.87 -25.05 1.09
C SER A 37 -14.09 -24.58 0.31
N PRO A 38 -14.75 -25.42 -0.50
CA PRO A 38 -15.94 -25.04 -1.26
C PRO A 38 -17.11 -24.75 -0.30
N ALA A 39 -17.11 -23.56 0.29
CA ALA A 39 -18.26 -23.00 0.94
C ALA A 39 -19.28 -22.66 -0.16
N LEU A 40 -20.48 -23.21 -0.04
CA LEU A 40 -21.64 -22.84 -0.85
C LEU A 40 -22.08 -21.41 -0.47
N LEU A 41 -21.24 -20.42 -0.77
CA LEU A 41 -21.59 -19.02 -0.60
C LEU A 41 -22.79 -18.70 -1.49
N GLN A 42 -23.79 -18.06 -0.93
CA GLN A 42 -24.91 -17.54 -1.72
C GLN A 42 -24.43 -16.42 -2.65
N GLU A 43 -25.14 -16.14 -3.75
CA GLU A 43 -24.74 -15.14 -4.75
C GLU A 43 -24.54 -13.73 -4.13
N SER A 44 -25.39 -13.34 -3.18
CA SER A 44 -25.26 -12.07 -2.45
C SER A 44 -24.00 -12.02 -1.59
N GLU A 45 -23.65 -13.13 -0.93
CA GLU A 45 -22.46 -13.24 -0.09
C GLU A 45 -21.18 -13.17 -0.94
N LEU A 46 -21.23 -13.71 -2.16
CA LEU A 46 -20.12 -13.62 -3.11
C LEU A 46 -19.82 -12.15 -3.49
N GLY A 47 -20.86 -11.35 -3.75
CA GLY A 47 -20.71 -9.92 -4.04
C GLY A 47 -20.08 -9.15 -2.87
N ASP A 48 -20.52 -9.43 -1.65
CA ASP A 48 -20.01 -8.80 -0.44
C ASP A 48 -18.54 -9.17 -0.16
N VAL A 49 -18.19 -10.45 -0.33
CA VAL A 49 -16.82 -10.95 -0.18
C VAL A 49 -15.90 -10.31 -1.23
N LEU A 50 -16.30 -10.30 -2.51
CA LEU A 50 -15.52 -9.67 -3.58
C LEU A 50 -15.34 -8.17 -3.34
N GLY A 51 -16.39 -7.47 -2.90
CA GLY A 51 -16.32 -6.04 -2.56
C GLY A 51 -15.43 -5.76 -1.35
N ALA A 52 -15.42 -6.64 -0.35
CA ALA A 52 -14.51 -6.55 0.79
C ALA A 52 -13.05 -6.76 0.37
N LEU A 53 -12.78 -7.77 -0.45
CA LEU A 53 -11.44 -8.07 -0.96
C LEU A 53 -10.90 -6.94 -1.85
N ASP A 54 -11.72 -6.33 -2.71
CA ASP A 54 -11.30 -5.16 -3.51
C ASP A 54 -10.93 -3.96 -2.61
N ARG A 55 -11.70 -3.71 -1.54
CA ARG A 55 -11.39 -2.66 -0.56
C ARG A 55 -10.09 -2.94 0.20
N VAL A 56 -9.79 -4.20 0.51
CA VAL A 56 -8.52 -4.59 1.13
C VAL A 56 -7.38 -4.39 0.14
N ALA A 57 -7.50 -4.88 -1.09
CA ALA A 57 -6.49 -4.72 -2.14
C ALA A 57 -6.14 -3.25 -2.40
N ALA A 58 -7.17 -2.39 -2.50
CA ALA A 58 -6.98 -0.95 -2.69
C ALA A 58 -6.25 -0.29 -1.51
N ARG A 59 -6.57 -0.67 -0.27
CA ARG A 59 -5.88 -0.16 0.93
C ARG A 59 -4.45 -0.67 1.04
N THR A 60 -4.20 -1.95 0.74
CA THR A 60 -2.84 -2.50 0.73
C THR A 60 -1.98 -1.79 -0.31
N HIS A 61 -2.51 -1.54 -1.51
CA HIS A 61 -1.80 -0.78 -2.54
C HIS A 61 -1.48 0.65 -2.08
N ALA A 62 -2.45 1.33 -1.43
CA ALA A 62 -2.23 2.65 -0.84
C ALA A 62 -1.12 2.68 0.21
N LEU A 63 -1.09 1.68 1.09
CA LEU A 63 -0.06 1.54 2.13
C LEU A 63 1.31 1.29 1.51
N LEU A 64 1.41 0.41 0.49
CA LEU A 64 2.65 0.18 -0.26
C LEU A 64 3.19 1.47 -0.88
N VAL A 65 2.33 2.27 -1.51
CA VAL A 65 2.72 3.59 -2.06
C VAL A 65 3.20 4.53 -0.95
N ALA A 66 2.52 4.57 0.20
CA ALA A 66 2.90 5.44 1.31
C ALA A 66 4.27 5.08 1.90
N VAL A 67 4.53 3.78 2.11
CA VAL A 67 5.80 3.27 2.62
C VAL A 67 6.92 3.46 1.60
N ALA A 68 6.65 3.15 0.31
CA ALA A 68 7.62 3.38 -0.76
C ALA A 68 7.98 4.88 -0.84
N ARG A 69 6.99 5.77 -0.77
CA ARG A 69 7.24 7.22 -0.76
C ARG A 69 8.14 7.65 0.39
N GLU A 70 7.93 7.11 1.59
CA GLU A 70 8.81 7.39 2.73
C GLU A 70 10.25 6.94 2.46
N GLY A 71 10.44 5.72 1.94
CA GLY A 71 11.78 5.21 1.60
C GLY A 71 12.46 6.01 0.48
N LEU A 72 11.70 6.46 -0.52
CA LEU A 72 12.21 7.32 -1.57
C LEU A 72 12.58 8.72 -1.04
N ALA A 73 11.75 9.31 -0.18
CA ALA A 73 12.00 10.62 0.42
C ALA A 73 13.23 10.63 1.34
N ARG A 74 13.52 9.49 1.98
CA ARG A 74 14.75 9.27 2.76
C ARG A 74 15.98 8.97 1.90
N GLY A 75 15.83 8.79 0.59
CA GLY A 75 16.94 8.49 -0.31
C GLY A 75 17.45 7.04 -0.24
N LEU A 76 16.72 6.10 0.37
CA LEU A 76 17.18 4.72 0.59
C LEU A 76 17.53 3.98 -0.72
N HIS A 77 16.82 4.30 -1.81
CA HIS A 77 17.12 3.76 -3.14
C HIS A 77 18.48 4.23 -3.67
N GLN A 78 18.86 5.49 -3.41
CA GLN A 78 20.15 6.05 -3.80
C GLN A 78 21.29 5.49 -2.94
N GLU A 79 21.07 5.35 -1.63
CA GLU A 79 22.03 4.72 -0.71
C GLU A 79 22.37 3.29 -1.14
N ALA A 80 21.38 2.55 -1.64
CA ALA A 80 21.54 1.20 -2.15
C ALA A 80 21.97 1.13 -3.63
N GLY A 81 22.13 2.26 -4.32
CA GLY A 81 22.56 2.31 -5.72
C GLY A 81 21.51 1.84 -6.74
N PHE A 82 20.23 1.88 -6.39
CA PHE A 82 19.12 1.41 -7.24
C PHE A 82 18.28 2.57 -7.80
N SER A 83 17.66 2.32 -8.96
CA SER A 83 16.54 3.15 -9.40
C SER A 83 15.35 3.00 -8.45
N GLU A 84 14.41 3.95 -8.46
CA GLU A 84 13.19 3.88 -7.63
C GLU A 84 12.42 2.57 -7.86
N VAL A 85 12.32 2.12 -9.12
CA VAL A 85 11.61 0.88 -9.49
C VAL A 85 12.37 -0.36 -9.02
N ASP A 86 13.69 -0.39 -9.22
CA ASP A 86 14.51 -1.55 -8.83
C ASP A 86 14.57 -1.69 -7.32
N TRP A 87 14.62 -0.57 -6.59
CA TRP A 87 14.53 -0.58 -5.14
C TRP A 87 13.19 -1.13 -4.65
N VAL A 88 12.05 -0.73 -5.24
CA VAL A 88 10.73 -1.30 -4.90
C VAL A 88 10.68 -2.80 -5.17
N ARG A 89 11.26 -3.27 -6.29
CA ARG A 89 11.35 -4.70 -6.60
C ARG A 89 12.23 -5.47 -5.63
N LEU A 90 13.32 -4.84 -5.17
CA LEU A 90 14.22 -5.43 -4.18
C LEU A 90 13.52 -5.64 -2.84
N VAL A 91 12.81 -4.62 -2.33
CA VAL A 91 12.12 -4.71 -1.03
C VAL A 91 10.82 -5.50 -1.08
N CYS A 92 10.24 -5.70 -2.27
CA CYS A 92 9.00 -6.43 -2.48
C CYS A 92 9.10 -7.38 -3.70
N PRO A 93 9.84 -8.49 -3.59
CA PRO A 93 10.12 -9.39 -4.72
C PRO A 93 8.89 -10.14 -5.23
N GLY A 94 7.87 -10.31 -4.39
CA GLY A 94 6.60 -10.96 -4.78
C GLY A 94 5.66 -10.09 -5.61
N LEU A 95 5.97 -8.80 -5.83
CA LEU A 95 5.12 -7.93 -6.63
C LEU A 95 5.29 -8.19 -8.12
N ALA A 96 4.16 -8.20 -8.84
CA ALA A 96 4.18 -8.19 -10.29
C ALA A 96 4.96 -6.98 -10.81
N SER A 97 5.75 -7.18 -11.87
CA SER A 97 6.63 -6.15 -12.45
C SER A 97 5.92 -4.84 -12.74
N ARG A 98 4.67 -4.92 -13.23
CA ARG A 98 3.82 -3.76 -13.51
C ARG A 98 3.42 -3.01 -12.24
N THR A 99 3.03 -3.72 -11.19
CA THR A 99 2.62 -3.13 -9.92
C THR A 99 3.78 -2.43 -9.23
N ALA A 100 4.99 -2.98 -9.29
CA ALA A 100 6.19 -2.32 -8.77
C ALA A 100 6.49 -0.99 -9.49
N ILE A 101 6.34 -0.96 -10.82
CA ILE A 101 6.48 0.27 -11.62
C ILE A 101 5.42 1.30 -11.22
N GLU A 102 4.15 0.89 -11.14
CA GLU A 102 3.04 1.77 -10.74
C GLU A 102 3.28 2.37 -9.35
N ILE A 103 3.69 1.55 -8.38
CA ILE A 103 4.01 2.01 -7.02
C ILE A 103 5.13 3.04 -7.02
N ALA A 104 6.26 2.75 -7.68
CA ALA A 104 7.40 3.67 -7.74
C ALA A 104 7.00 5.01 -8.38
N MET A 105 6.26 4.97 -9.50
CA MET A 105 5.79 6.19 -10.17
C MET A 105 4.86 7.03 -9.29
N VAL A 106 3.86 6.41 -8.64
CA VAL A 106 2.92 7.14 -7.77
C VAL A 106 3.63 7.67 -6.53
N ALA A 107 4.53 6.89 -5.93
CA ALA A 107 5.32 7.31 -4.77
C ALA A 107 6.21 8.51 -5.10
N ARG A 108 6.89 8.49 -6.24
CA ARG A 108 7.67 9.62 -6.76
C ARG A 108 6.79 10.85 -7.02
N ALA A 109 5.68 10.68 -7.74
CA ALA A 109 4.76 11.78 -8.04
C ALA A 109 4.22 12.43 -6.76
N ALA A 110 3.90 11.63 -5.75
CA ALA A 110 3.38 12.10 -4.46
C ALA A 110 4.41 12.89 -3.61
N GLN A 111 5.68 12.97 -4.00
CA GLN A 111 6.68 13.86 -3.38
C GLN A 111 6.63 15.28 -3.94
N GLN A 112 6.06 15.46 -5.14
CA GLN A 112 5.95 16.77 -5.75
C GLN A 112 4.72 17.49 -5.18
N ARG A 113 4.92 18.70 -4.63
CA ARG A 113 3.87 19.51 -3.97
C ARG A 113 2.66 19.80 -4.88
N VAL A 114 2.78 19.64 -6.19
CA VAL A 114 1.71 19.79 -7.18
C VAL A 114 0.74 18.60 -7.26
N HIS A 115 1.03 17.49 -6.58
CA HIS A 115 0.26 16.23 -6.64
C HIS A 115 -0.41 15.83 -5.31
N VAL A 116 -0.67 16.78 -4.41
CA VAL A 116 -1.44 16.55 -3.16
C VAL A 116 -2.75 15.76 -3.38
N PRO A 117 -3.54 16.02 -4.44
CA PRO A 117 -4.74 15.22 -4.73
C PRO A 117 -4.46 13.74 -5.04
N LEU A 118 -3.27 13.41 -5.58
CA LEU A 118 -2.85 12.04 -5.86
C LEU A 118 -2.43 11.31 -4.57
N ALA A 119 -1.82 12.03 -3.64
CA ALA A 119 -1.49 11.53 -2.31
C ALA A 119 -2.75 11.30 -1.44
N ASP A 120 -3.84 12.04 -1.69
CA ASP A 120 -5.14 11.82 -1.05
C ASP A 120 -5.96 10.71 -1.75
N ALA A 121 -5.89 10.62 -3.08
CA ALA A 121 -6.55 9.56 -3.85
C ALA A 121 -5.93 8.18 -3.60
N SER A 122 -4.61 8.10 -3.46
CA SER A 122 -3.91 6.87 -3.04
C SER A 122 -4.32 6.48 -1.63
N ARG A 123 -4.28 7.40 -0.65
CA ARG A 123 -4.73 7.17 0.74
C ARG A 123 -6.18 6.66 0.85
N THR A 124 -7.04 7.06 -0.09
CA THR A 124 -8.45 6.63 -0.12
C THR A 124 -8.73 5.42 -1.01
N GLY A 125 -7.71 4.80 -1.63
CA GLY A 125 -7.86 3.66 -2.53
C GLY A 125 -8.56 3.99 -3.85
N ARG A 126 -8.65 5.29 -4.21
CA ARG A 126 -9.38 5.79 -5.38
C ARG A 126 -8.51 5.97 -6.62
N CYS A 127 -7.23 5.63 -6.56
CA CYS A 127 -6.36 5.57 -7.74
C CYS A 127 -6.63 4.31 -8.57
N ARG A 128 -7.87 4.10 -9.02
CA ARG A 128 -8.12 3.41 -10.29
C ARG A 128 -8.48 4.49 -11.29
N CYS A 129 -7.68 4.59 -12.35
CA CYS A 129 -8.04 5.32 -13.56
C CYS A 129 -9.28 4.65 -14.19
N THR A 130 -10.46 4.93 -13.64
CA THR A 130 -11.71 4.68 -14.33
C THR A 130 -11.74 5.67 -15.48
N GLY A 131 -11.36 5.20 -16.67
CA GLY A 131 -11.61 5.87 -17.93
C GLY A 131 -13.12 6.03 -18.13
N ARG A 132 -13.72 7.01 -17.47
CA ARG A 132 -15.09 7.43 -17.75
C ARG A 132 -14.97 8.63 -18.69
N ARG A 133 -14.98 8.36 -20.00
CA ARG A 133 -15.36 9.35 -21.00
C ARG A 133 -16.73 9.89 -20.57
N ARG A 134 -16.76 11.10 -20.02
CA ARG A 134 -18.02 11.86 -19.95
C ARG A 134 -18.21 12.42 -21.34
N SER A 135 -19.15 11.82 -22.06
CA SER A 135 -19.76 12.41 -23.24
C SER A 135 -20.25 13.81 -22.89
N CYS A 136 -19.73 14.82 -23.59
CA CYS A 136 -20.40 16.11 -23.70
C CYS A 136 -21.71 15.91 -24.48
N GLY A 137 -22.81 16.39 -23.89
CA GLY A 137 -24.15 16.50 -24.45
C GLY A 137 -25.02 17.01 -23.31
N ARG A 138 -25.69 18.16 -23.39
CA ARG A 138 -26.08 19.03 -24.51
C ARG A 138 -26.14 20.46 -23.97
#